data_AF-A0A832MJI3-F1
#
_entry.id   AF-A0A832MJI3-F1
#
_cell.length_a   1.000
_cell.length_b   1.000
_cell.length_c   1.000
_cell.angle_alpha   90.00
_cell.angle_beta   90.00
_cell.angle_gamma   90.00
#
_symmetry.space_group_name_H-M   'P 1'
#
loop_
_entity.id
_entity.type
_entity.pdbx_description
1 polymer ?
#
loop_
_entity_poly.entity_id
_entity_poly.type
_entity_poly.pdbx_seq_one_letter_code
_entity_poly.pdbx_strand_id
1 'polypeptide(L)'
;MSLEDTIVGLVGGFLISLITFYIGMRIQRQIERKQALREHIRKFFPTLRELTDDLSYAISIKLRSEQDLESFGDVTKKICAKFELFEEIYSTLRNSGLEPELESADKKTANELKGLFILWRMEGTSNFKDKIDQYYSKVIVCKNLVEAYLKT
;
A
#
# COMPACT_ATOMS: atom_id res chain seq x y z
N MET A 1 -38.30 47.29 9.49
CA MET A 1 -37.77 45.92 9.62
C MET A 1 -37.86 45.54 11.08
N SER A 2 -38.48 44.40 11.40
CA SER A 2 -38.61 43.96 12.80
C SER A 2 -37.23 43.56 13.34
N LEU A 3 -36.97 43.83 14.63
CA LEU A 3 -35.78 43.34 15.33
C LEU A 3 -35.69 41.81 15.24
N GLU A 4 -36.85 41.14 15.25
CA GLU A 4 -36.98 39.69 15.13
C GLU A 4 -36.50 39.19 13.75
N ASP A 5 -36.86 39.87 12.65
CA ASP A 5 -36.41 39.53 11.30
C ASP A 5 -34.88 39.62 11.16
N THR A 6 -34.29 40.58 11.86
CA THR A 6 -32.83 40.80 11.86
C THR A 6 -32.10 39.72 12.65
N ILE A 7 -32.66 39.30 13.81
CA ILE A 7 -32.13 38.21 14.62
C ILE A 7 -32.26 36.87 13.89
N VAL A 8 -33.40 36.60 13.23
CA VAL A 8 -33.61 35.39 12.42
C VAL A 8 -32.64 35.34 11.24
N GLY A 9 -32.42 36.46 10.54
CA GLY A 9 -31.42 36.57 9.47
C GLY A 9 -29.99 36.29 9.95
N LEU A 10 -29.61 36.81 11.13
CA LEU A 10 -28.29 36.59 11.73
C LEU A 10 -28.09 35.13 12.19
N VAL A 11 -29.07 34.54 12.87
CA VAL A 11 -29.01 33.13 13.32
C VAL A 11 -28.99 32.18 12.11
N GLY A 12 -29.81 32.46 11.09
CA GLY A 12 -29.83 31.70 9.85
C GLY A 12 -28.48 31.77 9.11
N GLY A 13 -27.92 32.96 8.95
CA GLY A 13 -26.61 33.15 8.33
C GLY A 13 -25.47 32.46 9.09
N PHE A 14 -25.51 32.49 10.42
CA PHE A 14 -24.53 31.81 11.28
C PHE A 14 -24.60 30.28 11.14
N LEU A 15 -25.80 29.70 11.17
CA LEU A 15 -26.00 28.26 10.99
C LEU A 15 -25.53 27.77 9.61
N ILE A 16 -25.84 28.51 8.53
CA ILE A 16 -25.38 28.19 7.17
C ILE A 16 -23.85 28.24 7.10
N SER A 17 -23.22 29.22 7.74
CA SER A 17 -21.76 29.36 7.79
C SER A 17 -21.11 28.18 8.52
N LEU A 18 -21.68 27.74 9.65
CA LEU A 18 -21.20 26.55 10.38
C LEU A 18 -21.31 25.27 9.56
N ILE A 19 -22.43 25.06 8.85
CA ILE A 19 -22.63 23.90 7.98
C ILE A 19 -21.61 23.92 6.84
N THR A 20 -21.43 25.06 6.19
CA THR A 20 -20.47 25.23 5.08
C THR A 20 -19.05 24.96 5.55
N PHE A 21 -18.66 25.47 6.72
CA PHE A 21 -17.35 25.22 7.32
C PHE A 21 -17.15 23.73 7.66
N TYR A 22 -18.15 23.08 8.26
CA TYR A 22 -18.10 21.66 8.57
C TYR A 22 -17.93 20.79 7.32
N ILE A 23 -18.70 21.08 6.26
CA ILE A 23 -18.59 20.38 4.97
C ILE A 23 -17.20 20.62 4.37
N GLY A 24 -16.71 21.86 4.40
CA GLY A 24 -15.36 22.22 3.93
C GLY A 24 -14.27 21.42 4.64
N MET A 25 -14.30 21.36 5.97
CA MET A 25 -13.36 20.54 6.75
C MET A 25 -13.44 19.05 6.39
N ARG A 26 -14.66 18.53 6.18
CA ARG A 26 -14.85 17.11 5.82
C ARG A 26 -14.23 16.80 4.45
N ILE A 27 -14.43 17.67 3.46
CA ILE A 27 -13.85 17.53 2.12
C ILE A 27 -12.32 17.62 2.20
N GLN A 28 -11.79 18.61 2.92
CA GLN A 28 -10.36 18.81 3.10
C GLN A 28 -9.70 17.56 3.72
N ARG A 29 -10.30 17.01 4.78
CA ARG A 29 -9.81 15.78 5.43
C ARG A 29 -9.81 14.58 4.48
N GLN A 30 -10.79 14.47 3.59
CA GLN A 30 -10.81 13.39 2.58
C GLN A 30 -9.71 13.56 1.54
N ILE A 31 -9.42 14.79 1.10
CA ILE A 31 -8.32 15.09 0.17
C ILE A 31 -6.98 14.72 0.81
N GLU A 32 -6.75 15.14 2.05
CA GLU A 32 -5.52 14.83 2.79
C GLU A 32 -5.33 13.32 2.98
N ARG A 33 -6.39 12.59 3.36
CA ARG A 33 -6.32 11.11 3.50
C ARG A 33 -6.01 10.42 2.17
N LYS A 34 -6.59 10.88 1.06
CA LYS A 34 -6.28 10.34 -0.28
C LYS A 34 -4.84 10.62 -0.70
N GLN A 35 -4.33 11.82 -0.43
CA GLN A 35 -2.94 12.17 -0.71
C GLN A 35 -1.97 11.33 0.13
N ALA A 36 -2.22 11.22 1.44
CA ALA A 36 -1.43 10.37 2.34
C ALA A 36 -1.45 8.91 1.89
N LEU A 37 -2.63 8.38 1.54
CA LEU A 37 -2.75 7.03 0.99
C LEU A 37 -1.89 6.85 -0.26
N ARG A 38 -1.99 7.76 -1.22
CA ARG A 38 -1.18 7.69 -2.45
C ARG A 38 0.32 7.74 -2.17
N GLU A 39 0.75 8.55 -1.19
CA GLU A 39 2.15 8.62 -0.79
C GLU A 39 2.64 7.31 -0.17
N HIS A 40 1.88 6.71 0.74
CA HIS A 40 2.19 5.39 1.27
C HIS A 40 2.23 4.34 0.16
N ILE A 41 1.28 4.39 -0.78
CA ILE A 41 1.24 3.43 -1.88
C ILE A 41 2.46 3.57 -2.81
N ARG A 42 2.93 4.80 -3.05
CA ARG A 42 4.16 5.05 -3.80
C ARG A 42 5.39 4.43 -3.14
N LYS A 43 5.43 4.33 -1.81
CA LYS A 43 6.56 3.71 -1.09
C LYS A 43 6.66 2.20 -1.34
N PHE A 44 5.55 1.51 -1.62
CA PHE A 44 5.61 0.07 -1.96
C PHE A 44 6.21 -0.19 -3.34
N PHE A 45 6.00 0.71 -4.30
CA PHE A 45 6.25 0.41 -5.71
C PHE A 45 7.72 0.08 -6.01
N PRO A 46 8.73 0.83 -5.51
CA PRO A 46 10.13 0.47 -5.69
C PRO A 46 10.45 -0.91 -5.10
N THR A 47 10.01 -1.19 -3.88
CA THR A 47 10.25 -2.47 -3.20
C THR A 47 9.63 -3.64 -3.96
N LEU A 48 8.39 -3.51 -4.43
CA LEU A 48 7.72 -4.56 -5.20
C LEU A 48 8.37 -4.80 -6.57
N ARG A 49 8.83 -3.74 -7.23
CA ARG A 49 9.55 -3.84 -8.51
C ARG A 49 10.86 -4.59 -8.31
N GLU A 50 11.64 -4.16 -7.33
CA GLU A 50 12.91 -4.79 -6.99
C GLU A 50 12.77 -6.24 -6.55
N LEU A 51 11.74 -6.55 -5.74
CA LEU A 51 11.42 -7.93 -5.36
C LEU A 51 11.06 -8.78 -6.59
N THR A 52 10.32 -8.23 -7.56
CA THR A 52 9.98 -8.94 -8.80
C THR A 52 11.24 -9.31 -9.58
N ASP A 53 12.16 -8.36 -9.74
CA ASP A 53 13.40 -8.55 -10.49
C ASP A 53 14.32 -9.57 -9.78
N ASP A 54 14.52 -9.42 -8.47
CA ASP A 54 15.36 -10.33 -7.67
C ASP A 54 14.77 -11.76 -7.60
N LEU A 55 13.44 -11.90 -7.46
CA LEU A 55 12.76 -13.20 -7.47
C LEU A 55 12.86 -13.88 -8.85
N SER A 56 12.68 -13.13 -9.93
CA SER A 56 12.86 -13.65 -11.29
C SER A 56 14.30 -14.14 -11.51
N TYR A 57 15.28 -13.39 -11.01
CA TYR A 57 16.68 -13.78 -11.08
C TYR A 57 16.95 -15.04 -10.24
N ALA A 58 16.43 -15.11 -9.02
CA ALA A 58 16.60 -16.27 -8.15
C ALA A 58 15.97 -17.54 -8.75
N ILE A 59 14.81 -17.44 -9.42
CA ILE A 59 14.23 -18.55 -10.21
C ILE A 59 15.20 -18.99 -11.31
N SER A 60 15.80 -18.04 -12.03
CA SER A 60 16.75 -18.35 -13.10
C SER A 60 18.01 -19.07 -12.58
N ILE A 61 18.51 -18.71 -11.40
CA ILE A 61 19.62 -19.42 -10.72
C ILE A 61 19.17 -20.82 -10.31
N LYS A 62 17.99 -20.97 -9.68
CA LYS A 62 17.45 -22.28 -9.26
C LYS A 62 17.34 -23.27 -10.44
N LEU A 63 17.09 -22.77 -11.65
CA LEU A 63 16.98 -23.58 -12.87
C LEU A 63 18.32 -23.88 -13.55
N ARG A 64 19.38 -23.09 -13.28
CA ARG A 64 20.72 -23.30 -13.83
C ARG A 64 21.53 -24.11 -12.83
N SER A 65 21.95 -25.33 -13.20
CA SER A 65 22.74 -26.19 -12.31
C SER A 65 24.07 -25.51 -11.91
N GLU A 66 24.13 -25.03 -10.66
CA GLU A 66 25.29 -24.78 -9.78
C GLU A 66 26.54 -24.03 -10.31
N GLN A 67 26.61 -23.59 -11.56
CA GLN A 67 27.84 -23.03 -12.15
C GLN A 67 27.92 -21.50 -12.21
N ASP A 68 26.94 -20.76 -11.68
CA ASP A 68 26.98 -19.29 -11.58
C ASP A 68 27.38 -18.81 -10.17
N LEU A 69 28.34 -17.88 -10.14
CA LEU A 69 29.20 -17.47 -9.02
C LEU A 69 28.54 -16.66 -7.88
N GLU A 70 27.24 -16.37 -7.94
CA GLU A 70 26.50 -15.82 -6.80
C GLU A 70 25.89 -16.96 -6.02
N SER A 71 26.25 -17.09 -4.73
CA SER A 71 25.60 -18.10 -3.90
C SER A 71 24.10 -17.78 -3.89
N PHE A 72 23.26 -18.72 -4.31
CA PHE A 72 21.79 -18.60 -4.23
C PHE A 72 21.33 -18.16 -2.82
N GLY A 73 22.14 -18.45 -1.80
CA GLY A 73 21.99 -17.95 -0.43
C GLY A 73 22.07 -16.43 -0.29
N ASP A 74 22.98 -15.75 -0.98
CA ASP A 74 23.14 -14.28 -0.90
C ASP A 74 21.98 -13.56 -1.59
N VAL A 75 21.52 -14.07 -2.74
CA VAL A 75 20.31 -13.59 -3.42
C VAL A 75 19.09 -13.78 -2.51
N THR A 76 18.97 -14.94 -1.87
CA THR A 76 17.88 -15.21 -0.92
C THR A 76 17.89 -14.21 0.24
N LYS A 77 19.05 -13.94 0.87
CA LYS A 77 19.16 -12.96 1.96
C LYS A 77 18.71 -11.56 1.52
N LYS A 78 19.13 -11.13 0.32
CA LYS A 78 18.73 -9.84 -0.26
C LYS A 78 17.21 -9.75 -0.44
N ILE A 79 16.59 -10.82 -0.95
CA ILE A 79 15.13 -10.87 -1.13
C ILE A 79 14.41 -10.82 0.23
N CYS A 80 14.88 -11.59 1.21
CA CYS A 80 14.30 -11.59 2.56
C CYS A 80 14.34 -10.18 3.19
N ALA A 81 15.48 -9.49 3.11
CA ALA A 81 15.60 -8.12 3.63
C ALA A 81 14.62 -7.14 2.94
N LYS A 82 14.35 -7.33 1.64
CA LYS A 82 13.36 -6.52 0.91
C LYS A 82 11.93 -6.85 1.31
N PHE A 83 11.62 -8.11 1.64
CA PHE A 83 10.34 -8.46 2.20
C PHE A 83 10.14 -7.90 3.61
N GLU A 84 11.18 -7.87 4.44
CA GLU A 84 11.15 -7.19 5.75
C GLU A 84 10.89 -5.68 5.58
N LEU A 85 11.55 -5.03 4.62
CA LEU A 85 11.26 -3.63 4.28
C LEU A 85 9.80 -3.45 3.82
N PHE A 86 9.28 -4.34 2.98
CA PHE A 86 7.88 -4.32 2.58
C PHE A 86 6.94 -4.45 3.79
N GLU A 87 7.24 -5.36 4.72
CA GLU A 87 6.48 -5.57 5.96
C GLU A 87 6.41 -4.30 6.80
N GLU A 88 7.53 -3.58 6.95
CA GLU A 88 7.62 -2.31 7.68
C GLU A 88 6.75 -1.22 7.03
N ILE A 89 6.86 -1.05 5.71
CA ILE A 89 6.07 -0.06 4.96
C ILE A 89 4.57 -0.40 5.08
N TYR A 90 4.20 -1.68 4.96
CA TYR A 90 2.81 -2.12 5.03
C TYR A 90 2.23 -1.94 6.43
N SER A 91 3.01 -2.28 7.46
CA SER A 91 2.63 -2.07 8.86
C SER A 91 2.37 -0.59 9.14
N THR A 92 3.18 0.31 8.57
CA THR A 92 2.97 1.75 8.70
C THR A 92 1.67 2.22 8.04
N LEU A 93 1.34 1.73 6.83
CA LEU A 93 0.05 2.01 6.17
C LEU A 93 -1.14 1.51 7.01
N ARG A 94 -1.03 0.32 7.59
CA ARG A 94 -2.08 -0.27 8.43
C ARG A 94 -2.28 0.54 9.71
N ASN A 95 -1.19 0.87 10.39
CA ASN A 95 -1.23 1.61 11.65
C ASN A 95 -1.70 3.07 11.50
N SER A 96 -1.56 3.68 10.32
CA SER A 96 -2.10 5.00 10.02
C SER A 96 -3.61 5.00 9.73
N GLY A 97 -4.25 3.83 9.71
CA GLY A 97 -5.69 3.70 9.43
C GLY A 97 -6.05 4.00 7.98
N LEU A 98 -5.09 3.83 7.06
CA LEU A 98 -5.27 4.04 5.62
C LEU A 98 -5.58 2.74 4.86
N GLU A 99 -5.36 1.56 5.45
CA GLU A 99 -5.76 0.27 4.86
C GLU A 99 -7.26 0.23 4.48
N PRO A 100 -8.22 0.70 5.31
CA PRO A 100 -9.63 0.78 4.92
C PRO A 100 -9.90 1.78 3.78
N GLU A 101 -9.11 2.85 3.69
CA GLU A 101 -9.22 3.82 2.58
C GLU A 101 -8.78 3.18 1.26
N LEU A 102 -7.72 2.37 1.30
CA LEU A 102 -7.28 1.58 0.16
C LEU A 102 -8.34 0.55 -0.23
N GLU A 103 -8.94 -0.16 0.74
CA GLU A 103 -9.98 -1.15 0.47
C GLU A 103 -11.22 -0.53 -0.18
N SER A 104 -11.58 0.69 0.24
CA SER A 104 -12.67 1.47 -0.35
C SER A 104 -12.35 1.97 -1.76
N ALA A 105 -11.12 2.43 -2.01
CA ALA A 105 -10.70 2.97 -3.30
C ALA A 105 -10.40 1.88 -4.34
N ASP A 106 -9.71 0.82 -3.94
CA ASP A 106 -9.34 -0.33 -4.77
C ASP A 106 -9.19 -1.59 -3.90
N LYS A 107 -10.33 -2.27 -3.73
CA LYS A 107 -10.43 -3.52 -2.96
C LYS A 107 -9.47 -4.61 -3.44
N LYS A 108 -9.21 -4.69 -4.74
CA LYS A 108 -8.34 -5.74 -5.30
C LYS A 108 -6.89 -5.49 -4.90
N THR A 109 -6.41 -4.27 -5.06
CA THR A 109 -5.06 -3.87 -4.63
C THR A 109 -4.87 -4.08 -3.12
N ALA A 110 -5.86 -3.68 -2.31
CA ALA A 110 -5.82 -3.90 -0.86
C ALA A 110 -5.68 -5.38 -0.49
N ASN A 111 -6.54 -6.24 -1.06
CA ASN A 111 -6.55 -7.68 -0.75
C ASN A 111 -5.24 -8.37 -1.16
N GLU A 112 -4.67 -8.00 -2.31
CA GLU A 112 -3.44 -8.61 -2.79
C GLU A 112 -2.23 -8.21 -1.94
N LEU A 113 -2.11 -6.93 -1.57
CA LEU A 113 -1.05 -6.45 -0.67
C LEU A 113 -1.17 -7.07 0.73
N LYS A 114 -2.39 -7.12 1.28
CA LYS A 114 -2.67 -7.80 2.55
C LYS A 114 -2.32 -9.28 2.49
N GLY A 115 -2.65 -9.94 1.38
CA GLY A 115 -2.32 -11.34 1.15
C GLY A 115 -0.81 -11.59 1.09
N LEU A 116 -0.06 -10.70 0.44
CA LEU A 116 1.42 -10.76 0.40
C LEU A 116 2.02 -10.58 1.79
N PHE A 117 1.51 -9.61 2.55
CA PHE A 117 1.93 -9.36 3.94
C PHE A 117 1.68 -10.58 4.83
N ILE A 118 0.48 -11.18 4.78
CA ILE A 118 0.15 -12.37 5.57
C ILE A 118 1.03 -13.55 5.16
N LEU A 119 1.21 -13.78 3.86
CA LEU A 119 2.06 -14.85 3.33
C LEU A 119 3.48 -14.76 3.91
N TRP A 120 4.11 -13.58 3.79
CA TRP A 120 5.45 -13.35 4.31
C TRP A 120 5.53 -13.55 5.84
N ARG A 121 4.57 -13.00 6.59
CA ARG A 121 4.51 -13.12 8.07
C ARG A 121 4.36 -14.56 8.55
N MET A 122 3.63 -15.40 7.81
CA MET A 122 3.37 -16.79 8.20
C MET A 122 4.50 -17.73 7.83
N GLU A 123 5.12 -17.52 6.67
CA GLU A 123 6.08 -18.47 6.11
C GLU A 123 7.53 -18.02 6.30
N GLY A 124 7.79 -16.72 6.29
CA GLY A 124 9.10 -16.12 6.48
C GLY A 124 10.19 -16.74 5.62
N THR A 125 11.38 -16.86 6.22
CA THR A 125 12.60 -17.33 5.54
C THR A 125 12.72 -18.86 5.45
N SER A 126 11.97 -19.61 6.27
CA SER A 126 12.18 -21.04 6.50
C SER A 126 11.85 -21.92 5.28
N ASN A 127 10.88 -21.50 4.45
CA ASN A 127 10.46 -22.22 3.24
C ASN A 127 10.66 -21.42 1.94
N PHE A 128 11.43 -20.34 1.99
CA PHE A 128 11.54 -19.39 0.89
C PHE A 128 12.05 -20.03 -0.41
N LYS A 129 13.09 -20.87 -0.32
CA LYS A 129 13.73 -21.52 -1.49
C LYS A 129 12.76 -22.39 -2.29
N ASP A 130 11.90 -23.11 -1.57
CA ASP A 130 10.93 -24.03 -2.17
C ASP A 130 9.74 -23.28 -2.77
N LYS A 131 9.39 -22.13 -2.20
CA LYS A 131 8.22 -21.33 -2.56
C LYS A 131 8.52 -20.08 -3.39
N ILE A 132 9.72 -19.98 -3.94
CA ILE A 132 10.17 -18.78 -4.66
C ILE A 132 9.24 -18.42 -5.84
N ASP A 133 8.72 -19.44 -6.53
CA ASP A 133 7.77 -19.29 -7.64
C ASP A 133 6.40 -18.73 -7.17
N GLN A 134 5.97 -19.14 -5.97
CA GLN A 134 4.74 -18.64 -5.34
C GLN A 134 4.92 -17.18 -4.92
N TYR A 135 6.06 -16.84 -4.30
CA TYR A 135 6.38 -15.45 -3.94
C TYR A 135 6.46 -14.56 -5.18
N TYR A 136 7.14 -14.99 -6.24
CA TYR A 136 7.21 -14.26 -7.50
C TYR A 136 5.82 -13.97 -8.06
N SER A 137 4.98 -15.00 -8.14
CA SER A 137 3.61 -14.88 -8.64
C SER A 137 2.76 -13.89 -7.82
N LYS A 138 2.94 -13.85 -6.50
CA LYS A 138 2.20 -12.92 -5.64
C LYS A 138 2.74 -11.49 -5.74
N VAL A 139 4.07 -11.32 -5.76
CA VAL A 139 4.73 -10.02 -5.84
C VAL A 139 4.43 -9.33 -7.17
N ILE A 140 4.50 -10.05 -8.29
CA ILE A 140 4.23 -9.45 -9.62
C ILE A 140 2.80 -8.95 -9.74
N VAL A 141 1.83 -9.67 -9.17
CA VAL A 141 0.42 -9.24 -9.10
C VAL A 141 0.31 -7.96 -8.28
N CYS A 142 0.91 -7.91 -7.08
CA CYS A 142 0.91 -6.71 -6.25
C CYS A 142 1.56 -5.52 -6.97
N LYS A 143 2.71 -5.73 -7.62
CA LYS A 143 3.44 -4.72 -8.38
C LYS A 143 2.56 -4.09 -9.47
N ASN A 144 1.91 -4.93 -10.28
CA ASN A 144 1.07 -4.46 -11.39
C ASN A 144 -0.18 -3.71 -10.90
N LEU A 145 -0.77 -4.17 -9.80
CA LEU A 145 -1.93 -3.52 -9.19
C LEU A 145 -1.57 -2.16 -8.59
N VAL A 146 -0.47 -2.09 -7.85
CA VAL A 146 0.06 -0.81 -7.32
C VAL A 146 0.40 0.15 -8.46
N GLU A 147 1.01 -0.34 -9.55
CA GLU A 147 1.30 0.48 -10.72
C GLU A 147 0.04 1.07 -11.35
N ALA A 148 -1.00 0.25 -11.53
CA ALA A 148 -2.28 0.69 -12.09
C ALA A 148 -2.97 1.71 -11.17
N TYR A 149 -2.99 1.45 -9.87
CA TYR A 149 -3.54 2.38 -8.87
C TYR A 149 -2.82 3.74 -8.92
N LEU A 150 -1.49 3.74 -9.04
CA LEU A 150 -0.71 4.98 -9.07
C LEU A 150 -0.85 5.77 -10.38
N LYS A 151 -1.28 5.14 -11.48
CA LYS A 151 -1.56 5.79 -12.76
C LYS A 151 -2.98 6.39 -12.85
N THR A 152 -3.86 6.04 -11.91
CA THR A 152 -5.22 6.60 -11.78
C THR A 152 -5.17 7.94 -11.06
#